data_AF-A0A649UDW3-F1
#
_entry.id   AF-A0A649UDW3-F1
#
_cell.length_a   1.000
_cell.length_b   1.000
_cell.length_c   1.000
_cell.angle_alpha   90.00
_cell.angle_beta   90.00
_cell.angle_gamma   90.00
#
_symmetry.space_group_name_H-M   'P 1'
#
loop_
_entity.id
_entity.type
_entity.pdbx_description
1 polymer ?
#
loop_
_entity_poly.entity_id
_entity_poly.type
_entity_poly.pdbx_seq_one_letter_code
_entity_poly.pdbx_strand_id
1 'polypeptide(L)'
;MQDFYSGLVYGVMVILVAIILVWINYALGSRYSHSRSGMGSFECGFDAMHNARSPFSLRFFLLAILFLAFDMEVALLLFYVWGKTEVSGLGVCKCGVFVGILLGGLIHELNEGTLSWLD
;
A
#
# COMPACT_ATOMS: atom_id res chain seq x y z
N MET A 1 -6.66 17.01 -22.49
CA MET A 1 -5.58 17.85 -21.88
C MET A 1 -6.10 18.70 -20.74
N GLN A 2 -7.29 19.31 -20.89
CA GLN A 2 -7.90 20.14 -19.85
C GLN A 2 -8.25 19.34 -18.58
N ASP A 3 -8.67 18.07 -18.72
CA ASP A 3 -8.97 17.18 -17.58
C ASP A 3 -7.73 16.74 -16.81
N PHE A 4 -6.58 16.62 -17.50
CA PHE A 4 -5.30 16.34 -16.85
C PHE A 4 -4.83 17.56 -16.06
N TYR A 5 -4.99 18.76 -16.64
CA TYR A 5 -4.66 20.01 -15.96
C TYR A 5 -5.55 20.24 -14.73
N SER A 6 -6.86 19.98 -14.82
CA SER A 6 -7.76 20.10 -13.66
C SER A 6 -7.42 19.11 -12.55
N GLY A 7 -7.04 17.87 -12.90
CA GLY A 7 -6.54 16.88 -11.93
C GLY A 7 -5.25 17.32 -11.24
N LEU A 8 -4.30 17.89 -11.99
CA LEU A 8 -3.06 18.42 -11.44
C LEU A 8 -3.32 19.59 -10.48
N VAL A 9 -4.17 20.54 -10.89
CA VAL A 9 -4.57 21.68 -10.04
C VAL A 9 -5.23 21.20 -8.74
N TYR A 10 -6.10 20.19 -8.80
CA TYR A 10 -6.71 19.61 -7.61
C TYR A 10 -5.69 18.96 -6.68
N GLY A 11 -4.75 18.17 -7.21
CA GLY A 11 -3.69 17.55 -6.41
C GLY A 11 -2.82 18.57 -5.70
N VAL A 12 -2.44 19.65 -6.40
CA VAL A 12 -1.68 20.76 -5.80
C VAL A 12 -2.51 21.45 -4.69
N MET A 13 -3.81 21.68 -4.92
CA MET A 13 -4.68 22.30 -3.92
C MET A 13 -4.74 21.48 -2.62
N VAL A 14 -4.88 20.15 -2.72
CA VAL A 14 -4.91 19.26 -1.54
C VAL A 14 -3.61 19.35 -0.74
N ILE A 15 -2.46 19.32 -1.42
CA ILE A 15 -1.15 19.44 -0.78
C ILE A 15 -1.00 20.81 -0.10
N LEU A 16 -1.42 21.90 -0.76
CA LEU A 16 -1.38 23.25 -0.19
C LEU A 16 -2.23 23.36 1.09
N VAL A 17 -3.45 22.83 1.06
CA VAL A 17 -4.33 22.82 2.24
C VAL A 17 -3.69 22.03 3.38
N ALA A 18 -3.12 20.86 3.12
CA ALA A 18 -2.42 20.06 4.13
C ALA A 18 -1.24 20.83 4.74
N ILE A 19 -0.43 21.51 3.92
CA ILE A 19 0.69 22.33 4.40
C ILE A 19 0.19 23.50 5.27
N ILE A 20 -0.87 24.20 4.85
CA ILE A 20 -1.45 25.30 5.63
C ILE A 20 -1.94 24.80 7.00
N LEU A 21 -2.62 23.64 7.05
CA LEU A 21 -3.09 23.06 8.31
C LEU A 21 -1.93 22.68 9.24
N VAL A 22 -0.83 22.12 8.71
CA VAL A 22 0.39 21.83 9.48
C VAL A 22 1.00 23.13 10.01
N TRP A 23 1.07 24.19 9.20
CA TRP A 23 1.58 25.49 9.62
C TRP A 23 0.71 26.15 10.69
N ILE A 24 -0.62 26.10 10.55
CA ILE A 24 -1.56 26.59 11.56
C ILE A 24 -1.37 25.80 12.86
N ASN A 25 -1.24 24.47 12.78
CA ASN A 25 -0.99 23.64 13.96
C ASN A 25 0.33 24.00 14.63
N TYR A 26 1.40 24.22 13.86
CA TYR A 26 2.69 24.64 14.38
C TYR A 26 2.65 26.05 15.01
N ALA A 27 1.91 26.99 14.40
CA ALA A 27 1.78 28.35 14.88
C ALA A 27 0.89 28.45 16.14
N LEU A 28 -0.18 27.66 16.21
CA LEU A 28 -1.09 27.58 17.37
C LEU A 28 -0.56 26.63 18.45
N GLY A 29 0.34 25.73 18.10
CA GLY A 29 0.96 24.78 19.01
C GLY A 29 1.71 25.51 20.11
N SER A 30 1.06 25.59 21.28
CA SER A 30 1.72 26.02 22.51
C SER A 30 3.02 25.21 22.65
N ARG A 31 4.15 25.92 22.82
CA ARG A 31 5.47 25.33 23.01
C ARG A 31 5.41 24.43 24.24
N TYR A 32 5.07 23.15 24.06
CA TYR A 32 5.08 22.18 25.13
C TYR A 32 6.51 22.18 25.67
N SER A 33 6.67 22.62 26.92
CA SER A 33 7.96 22.62 27.60
C SER A 33 8.61 21.26 27.37
N HIS A 34 9.88 21.25 26.96
CA HIS A 34 10.73 20.05 26.77
C HIS A 34 10.88 19.27 28.10
N SER A 35 9.77 18.73 28.59
CA SER A 35 9.71 17.81 29.71
C SER A 35 9.91 16.42 29.12
N ARG A 36 10.95 15.75 29.60
CA ARG A 36 11.43 14.44 29.13
C ARG A 36 10.36 13.34 29.19
N SER A 37 9.28 13.53 29.95
CA SER A 37 8.14 12.61 30.04
C SER A 37 7.11 12.76 28.91
N GLY A 38 7.13 13.85 28.14
CA GLY A 38 6.22 14.06 26.99
C GLY A 38 6.78 13.56 25.65
N MET A 39 8.07 13.20 25.59
CA MET A 39 8.78 12.75 24.38
C MET A 39 9.09 11.24 24.42
N GLY A 40 8.63 10.52 25.45
CA GLY A 40 8.73 9.06 25.51
C GLY A 40 7.72 8.40 24.56
N SER A 41 8.02 7.18 24.11
CA SER A 41 7.01 6.37 23.42
C SER A 41 5.79 6.19 24.33
N PHE A 42 4.60 6.08 23.73
CA PHE A 42 3.31 5.90 24.41
C PHE A 42 3.18 4.51 25.06
N GLU A 43 4.12 4.13 25.92
CA GLU A 43 4.08 2.96 26.76
C GLU A 43 4.72 3.34 28.09
N CYS A 44 3.90 3.80 29.04
CA CYS A 44 4.23 4.14 30.43
C CYS A 44 5.59 3.62 30.95
N GLY A 45 6.67 4.35 30.70
CA GLY A 45 7.99 4.07 31.28
C GLY A 45 8.73 2.84 30.75
N PHE A 46 8.25 2.19 29.69
CA PHE A 46 9.05 1.20 28.96
C PHE A 46 9.90 1.90 27.89
N ASP A 47 11.19 1.56 27.82
CA ASP A 47 12.00 1.91 26.65
C ASP A 47 11.31 1.31 25.42
N ALA A 48 11.24 2.08 24.33
CA ALA A 48 10.64 1.62 23.08
C ALA A 48 11.19 0.22 22.76
N MET A 49 10.33 -0.80 22.83
CA MET A 49 10.70 -2.17 22.55
C MET A 49 11.03 -2.29 21.06
N HIS A 50 12.27 -1.98 20.68
CA HIS A 50 13.08 -2.81 19.79
C HIS A 50 14.50 -2.32 19.63
N ASN A 51 15.44 -3.26 19.65
CA ASN A 51 16.74 -3.03 19.05
C ASN A 51 16.53 -2.84 17.53
N ALA A 52 17.06 -1.77 16.94
CA ALA A 52 16.92 -1.45 15.51
C ALA A 52 17.48 -2.52 14.53
N ARG A 53 18.01 -3.62 15.06
CA ARG A 53 18.64 -4.74 14.34
C ARG A 53 17.81 -6.01 14.28
N SER A 54 16.63 -6.02 14.91
CA SER A 54 15.73 -7.14 14.72
C SER A 54 15.10 -7.05 13.33
N PRO A 55 15.25 -8.07 12.48
CA PRO A 55 14.59 -8.07 11.18
C PRO A 55 13.08 -8.00 11.38
N PHE A 56 12.45 -7.13 10.59
CA PHE A 56 11.01 -7.09 10.42
C PHE A 56 10.50 -8.45 9.96
N SER A 57 9.27 -8.84 10.32
CA SER A 57 8.79 -10.20 10.04
C SER A 57 8.74 -10.46 8.54
N LEU A 58 9.41 -11.53 8.10
CA LEU A 58 9.44 -12.01 6.70
C LEU A 58 8.05 -12.14 6.05
N ARG A 59 7.01 -12.31 6.87
CA ARG A 59 5.61 -12.41 6.45
C ARG A 59 5.13 -11.15 5.69
N PHE A 60 5.46 -9.96 6.16
CA PHE A 60 5.09 -8.71 5.46
C PHE A 60 5.86 -8.54 4.14
N PHE A 61 7.10 -9.04 4.09
CA PHE A 61 7.88 -9.04 2.86
C PHE A 61 7.27 -9.99 1.81
N LEU A 62 6.84 -11.17 2.22
CA LEU A 62 6.14 -12.14 1.35
C LEU A 62 4.81 -11.57 0.84
N LEU A 63 4.05 -10.89 1.70
CA LEU A 63 2.83 -10.19 1.30
C LEU A 63 3.10 -9.06 0.29
N ALA A 64 4.21 -8.33 0.43
CA ALA A 64 4.60 -7.29 -0.52
C ALA A 64 4.98 -7.87 -1.89
N ILE A 65 5.71 -8.99 -1.95
CA ILE A 65 6.04 -9.67 -3.21
C ILE A 65 4.77 -10.21 -3.87
N LEU A 66 3.88 -10.84 -3.08
CA LEU A 66 2.61 -11.37 -3.59
C LEU A 66 1.72 -10.25 -4.15
N PHE A 67 1.62 -9.13 -3.43
CA PHE A 67 0.89 -7.95 -3.90
C PHE A 67 1.51 -7.38 -5.18
N LEU A 68 2.83 -7.25 -5.24
CA LEU A 68 3.53 -6.73 -6.41
C LEU A 68 3.28 -7.56 -7.67
N ALA A 69 3.33 -8.89 -7.55
CA ALA A 69 2.98 -9.78 -8.65
C ALA A 69 1.52 -9.52 -9.06
N PHE A 70 0.58 -9.72 -8.14
CA PHE A 70 -0.86 -9.63 -8.45
C PHE A 70 -1.26 -8.27 -9.04
N ASP A 71 -0.66 -7.17 -8.58
CA ASP A 71 -0.87 -5.83 -9.11
C ASP A 71 -0.37 -5.69 -10.57
N MET A 72 0.82 -6.23 -10.87
CA MET A 72 1.37 -6.25 -12.23
C MET A 72 0.50 -7.08 -13.18
N GLU A 73 -0.07 -8.19 -12.71
CA GLU A 73 -0.94 -9.02 -13.55
C GLU A 73 -2.32 -8.41 -13.80
N VAL A 74 -2.90 -7.72 -12.82
CA VAL A 74 -4.13 -6.93 -13.02
C VAL A 74 -3.89 -5.80 -14.02
N ALA A 75 -2.74 -5.11 -13.92
CA ALA A 75 -2.37 -4.10 -14.91
C ALA A 75 -2.32 -4.69 -16.34
N LEU A 76 -1.72 -5.88 -16.52
CA LEU A 76 -1.69 -6.57 -17.81
C LEU A 76 -3.09 -6.95 -18.34
N LEU A 77 -3.99 -7.41 -17.47
CA LEU A 77 -5.37 -7.69 -17.83
C LEU A 77 -6.12 -6.42 -18.26
N LEU A 78 -5.90 -5.31 -17.55
CA LEU A 78 -6.50 -4.01 -17.91
C LEU A 78 -6.02 -3.51 -19.26
N PHE A 79 -4.71 -3.57 -19.53
CA PHE A 79 -4.17 -3.23 -20.86
C PHE A 79 -4.75 -4.09 -21.97
N TYR A 80 -4.94 -5.39 -21.72
CA TYR A 80 -5.55 -6.30 -22.69
C TYR A 80 -7.01 -5.91 -23.01
N VAL A 81 -7.80 -5.62 -21.98
CA VAL A 81 -9.22 -5.24 -22.16
C VAL A 81 -9.35 -3.89 -22.86
N TRP A 82 -8.57 -2.89 -22.45
CA TRP A 82 -8.61 -1.57 -23.09
C TRP A 82 -8.12 -1.56 -24.53
N GLY A 83 -7.19 -2.44 -24.90
CA GLY A 83 -6.65 -2.51 -26.26
C GLY A 83 -7.55 -3.20 -27.28
N LYS A 84 -8.69 -3.79 -26.86
CA LYS A 84 -9.57 -4.58 -27.71
C LYS A 84 -10.91 -3.89 -27.90
N THR A 85 -11.33 -3.72 -29.16
CA THR A 85 -12.67 -3.21 -29.52
C THR A 85 -13.75 -4.29 -29.41
N GLU A 86 -13.38 -5.55 -29.62
CA GLU A 86 -14.27 -6.70 -29.50
C GLU A 86 -13.62 -7.81 -28.68
N VAL A 87 -14.41 -8.41 -27.79
CA VAL A 87 -13.98 -9.51 -26.94
C VAL A 87 -14.25 -10.83 -27.66
N SER A 88 -13.18 -11.51 -28.08
CA SER A 88 -13.28 -12.87 -28.61
C SER A 88 -13.38 -13.88 -27.46
N GLY A 89 -14.21 -14.92 -27.61
CA GLY A 89 -14.31 -16.00 -26.64
C GLY A 89 -12.97 -16.68 -26.34
N LEU A 90 -12.08 -16.80 -27.33
CA LEU A 90 -10.71 -17.29 -27.13
C LEU A 90 -9.87 -16.35 -26.25
N GLY A 91 -10.12 -15.04 -26.33
CA GLY A 91 -9.47 -14.04 -25.48
C GLY A 91 -9.88 -14.19 -24.02
N VAL A 92 -11.18 -14.36 -23.77
CA VAL A 92 -11.71 -14.63 -22.43
C VAL A 92 -11.12 -15.92 -21.86
N CYS A 93 -11.02 -16.99 -22.65
CA CYS A 93 -10.37 -18.23 -22.21
C CYS A 93 -8.91 -18.01 -21.80
N LYS A 94 -8.14 -17.21 -22.56
CA LYS A 94 -6.75 -16.90 -22.21
C LYS A 94 -6.64 -16.09 -20.91
N CYS A 95 -7.49 -15.09 -20.72
CA CYS A 95 -7.57 -14.34 -19.47
C CYS A 95 -7.98 -15.25 -18.30
N GLY A 96 -8.91 -16.18 -18.52
CA GLY A 96 -9.34 -17.16 -17.51
C GLY A 96 -8.23 -18.11 -17.09
N VAL A 97 -7.44 -18.63 -18.05
CA VAL A 97 -6.26 -19.46 -17.76
C VAL A 97 -5.21 -18.65 -16.98
N PHE A 98 -4.98 -17.40 -17.39
CA PHE A 98 -4.04 -16.52 -16.71
C PHE A 98 -4.42 -16.28 -15.24
N VAL A 99 -5.69 -15.95 -14.96
CA VAL A 99 -6.21 -15.82 -13.59
C VAL A 99 -6.15 -17.15 -12.84
N GLY A 100 -6.44 -18.27 -13.51
CA GLY A 100 -6.37 -19.60 -12.91
C GLY A 100 -4.98 -19.97 -12.41
N ILE A 101 -3.93 -19.60 -13.14
CA ILE A 101 -2.54 -19.81 -12.71
C ILE A 101 -2.24 -18.97 -11.45
N LEU A 102 -2.70 -17.72 -11.40
CA LEU A 102 -2.51 -16.83 -10.24
C LEU A 102 -3.20 -17.36 -8.99
N LEU A 103 -4.45 -17.79 -9.13
CA LEU A 103 -5.19 -18.41 -8.03
C LEU A 103 -4.52 -19.70 -7.57
N GLY A 104 -4.00 -20.51 -8.49
CA GLY A 104 -3.22 -21.71 -8.17
C GLY A 104 -1.97 -21.40 -7.35
N GLY A 105 -1.19 -20.39 -7.75
CA GLY A 105 -0.03 -19.93 -7.00
C GLY A 105 -0.38 -19.38 -5.61
N LEU A 106 -1.48 -18.62 -5.50
CA LEU A 106 -1.97 -18.11 -4.23
C LEU A 106 -2.40 -19.24 -3.28
N ILE A 107 -3.13 -20.24 -3.79
CA ILE A 107 -3.55 -21.40 -3.01
C ILE A 107 -2.33 -22.20 -2.53
N HIS A 108 -1.31 -22.36 -3.38
CA HIS A 108 -0.06 -23.01 -2.99
C HIS A 108 0.62 -22.29 -1.81
N GLU A 109 0.78 -20.97 -1.90
CA GLU A 109 1.41 -20.16 -0.84
C GLU A 109 0.59 -20.16 0.47
N LEU A 110 -0.74 -20.21 0.36
CA LEU A 110 -1.64 -20.35 1.51
C LEU A 110 -1.49 -21.71 2.20
N ASN A 111 -1.33 -22.79 1.43
CA ASN A 111 -1.16 -24.14 1.97
C ASN A 111 0.20 -24.33 2.66
N GLU A 112 1.25 -23.63 2.22
CA GLU A 112 2.56 -23.62 2.89
C GLU A 112 2.54 -22.89 4.24
N GLY A 113 1.43 -22.22 4.59
CA GLY A 113 1.27 -21.55 5.88
C GLY A 113 2.09 -20.27 6.03
N THR A 114 2.77 -19.82 4.98
CA THR A 114 3.58 -18.60 4.97
C THR A 114 2.78 -17.35 5.38
N LEU A 115 1.47 -17.38 5.15
CA LEU A 115 0.52 -16.29 5.39
C LEU A 115 -0.35 -16.50 6.65
N SER A 116 -0.08 -17.50 7.51
CA SER A 116 -0.84 -17.66 8.75
C SER A 116 -0.48 -16.57 9.76
N TRP A 117 -1.51 -15.91 10.29
CA TRP A 117 -1.40 -14.83 11.28
C TRP A 117 -1.76 -15.28 12.70
N LEU A 118 -2.45 -16.42 12.81
CA LEU A 118 -2.93 -17.00 14.06
C LEU A 118 -2.14 -18.28 14.31
N ASP A 119 -1.07 -18.14 15.09
CA ASP A 119 -0.60 -19.20 15.98
C ASP A 119 -0.90 -18.76 17.42
#